data_AF-A0A9E5QW96-F1
#
_entry.id   AF-A0A9E5QW96-F1
#
_cell.length_a   1.000
_cell.length_b   1.000
_cell.length_c   1.000
_cell.angle_alpha   90.00
_cell.angle_beta   90.00
_cell.angle_gamma   90.00
#
_symmetry.space_group_name_H-M   'P 1'
#
loop_
_entity.id
_entity.type
_entity.pdbx_description
1 polymer ?
#
loop_
_entity_poly.entity_id
_entity_poly.type
_entity_poly.pdbx_seq_one_letter_code
_entity_poly.pdbx_strand_id
1 'polypeptide(L)'
;MSFSALEAQVNRFAHALASLGVQEGERVAILLPNIPQFVVCNYGILLYGAVGVMANPLYTERELEHLLNDAGAETLISLDILAPRVQAILPKTKLKRVIFTHLNDLIPLPEAMIPPGFFALCRTRRGCLPSKI
;
A
#
# COMPACT_ATOMS: atom_id res chain seq x y z
N MET A 1 3.95 -18.08 -6.55
CA MET A 1 2.48 -17.87 -6.42
C MET A 1 1.82 -18.41 -7.68
N SER A 2 0.77 -19.24 -7.56
CA SER A 2 -0.02 -19.68 -8.72
C SER A 2 -1.11 -18.67 -9.07
N PHE A 3 -1.72 -18.79 -10.25
CA PHE A 3 -2.82 -17.89 -10.66
C PHE A 3 -4.04 -17.97 -9.73
N SER A 4 -4.43 -19.17 -9.31
CA SER A 4 -5.53 -19.35 -8.34
C SER A 4 -5.22 -18.72 -6.98
N ALA A 5 -3.95 -18.81 -6.52
CA ALA A 5 -3.54 -18.14 -5.29
C ALA A 5 -3.57 -16.61 -5.43
N LEU A 6 -3.16 -16.07 -6.59
CA LEU A 6 -3.25 -14.64 -6.89
C LEU A 6 -4.72 -14.18 -6.88
N GLU A 7 -5.60 -14.89 -7.59
CA GLU A 7 -7.04 -14.57 -7.64
C GLU A 7 -7.66 -14.53 -6.24
N ALA A 8 -7.35 -15.51 -5.39
CA ALA A 8 -7.82 -15.54 -4.01
C ALA A 8 -7.33 -14.32 -3.20
N GLN A 9 -6.08 -13.90 -3.38
CA GLN A 9 -5.50 -12.71 -2.73
C GLN A 9 -6.15 -11.42 -3.25
N VAL A 10 -6.34 -11.30 -4.56
CA VAL A 10 -6.97 -10.16 -5.22
C VAL A 10 -8.41 -9.97 -4.73
N ASN A 11 -9.19 -11.05 -4.67
CA ASN A 11 -10.56 -11.01 -4.14
C ASN A 11 -10.59 -10.57 -2.68
N ARG A 12 -9.71 -11.13 -1.83
CA ARG A 12 -9.62 -10.70 -0.42
C ARG A 12 -9.28 -9.22 -0.29
N PHE A 13 -8.32 -8.75 -1.08
CA PHE A 13 -7.93 -7.34 -1.05
C PHE A 13 -9.07 -6.42 -1.50
N ALA A 14 -9.80 -6.77 -2.55
CA ALA A 14 -10.97 -6.01 -3.00
C ALA A 14 -12.05 -5.92 -1.90
N HIS A 15 -12.35 -7.02 -1.21
CA HIS A 15 -13.27 -7.01 -0.07
C HIS A 15 -12.76 -6.19 1.12
N ALA A 16 -11.44 -6.17 1.34
CA ALA A 16 -10.83 -5.33 2.37
C ALA A 16 -11.00 -3.83 2.04
N LEU A 17 -10.82 -3.42 0.77
CA LEU A 17 -11.08 -2.04 0.34
C LEU A 17 -12.52 -1.62 0.62
N ALA A 18 -13.49 -2.50 0.33
CA ALA A 18 -14.90 -2.28 0.65
C ALA A 18 -15.12 -2.05 2.15
N SER A 19 -14.54 -2.92 2.98
CA SER A 19 -14.66 -2.88 4.43
C SER A 19 -13.99 -1.65 5.04
N LEU A 20 -12.95 -1.13 4.40
CA LEU A 20 -12.26 0.11 4.79
C LEU A 20 -13.02 1.38 4.35
N GLY A 21 -14.10 1.23 3.59
CA GLY A 21 -14.95 2.32 3.13
C GLY A 21 -14.40 3.08 1.93
N VAL A 22 -13.54 2.44 1.13
CA VAL A 22 -13.15 2.95 -0.21
C VAL A 22 -14.42 2.99 -1.07
N GLN A 23 -14.62 4.06 -1.82
CA GLN A 23 -15.79 4.15 -2.72
C GLN A 23 -15.44 3.64 -4.13
N GLU A 24 -16.45 3.16 -4.85
CA GLU A 24 -16.28 2.87 -6.28
C GLU A 24 -15.86 4.14 -7.03
N GLY A 25 -14.93 3.98 -7.96
CA GLY A 25 -14.30 5.08 -8.66
C GLY A 25 -13.31 5.89 -7.83
N GLU A 26 -13.12 5.65 -6.53
CA GLU A 26 -12.14 6.36 -5.69
C GLU A 26 -10.71 6.16 -6.24
N ARG A 27 -9.89 7.22 -6.15
CA ARG A 27 -8.51 7.17 -6.60
C ARG A 27 -7.62 6.61 -5.47
N VAL A 28 -7.06 5.44 -5.73
CA VAL A 28 -6.19 4.70 -4.80
C VAL A 28 -4.77 4.72 -5.34
N ALA A 29 -3.89 5.45 -4.64
CA ALA A 29 -2.48 5.51 -4.98
C ALA A 29 -1.71 4.30 -4.47
N ILE A 30 -0.79 3.79 -5.27
CA ILE A 30 0.07 2.66 -4.96
C ILE A 30 1.53 3.14 -4.97
N LEU A 31 2.14 3.17 -3.79
CA LEU A 31 3.55 3.48 -3.58
C LEU A 31 4.28 2.21 -3.14
N LEU A 32 4.38 1.25 -4.06
CA LEU A 32 5.07 -0.02 -3.85
C LEU A 32 6.12 -0.25 -4.93
N PRO A 33 7.23 -0.93 -4.61
CA PRO A 33 8.16 -1.41 -5.63
C PRO A 33 7.55 -2.58 -6.41
N ASN A 34 8.32 -3.15 -7.35
CA ASN A 34 7.92 -4.30 -8.14
C ASN A 34 7.96 -5.60 -7.31
N ILE A 35 6.97 -5.78 -6.44
CA ILE A 35 6.79 -6.93 -5.54
C ILE A 35 5.40 -7.55 -5.73
N PRO A 36 5.14 -8.80 -5.31
CA PRO A 36 3.84 -9.44 -5.48
C PRO A 36 2.65 -8.64 -4.91
N GLN A 37 2.88 -7.89 -3.83
CA GLN A 37 1.90 -7.01 -3.20
C GLN A 37 1.38 -5.96 -4.18
N PHE A 38 2.24 -5.40 -5.02
CA PHE A 38 1.84 -4.44 -6.05
C PHE A 38 0.84 -5.06 -7.02
N VAL A 39 1.09 -6.31 -7.44
CA VAL A 39 0.21 -7.04 -8.37
C VAL A 39 -1.15 -7.30 -7.72
N VAL A 40 -1.18 -7.77 -6.47
CA VAL A 40 -2.42 -8.00 -5.71
C VAL A 40 -3.19 -6.69 -5.52
N CYS A 41 -2.51 -5.61 -5.12
CA CYS A 41 -3.14 -4.31 -4.89
C CYS A 41 -3.72 -3.74 -6.18
N ASN A 42 -2.95 -3.75 -7.26
CA ASN A 42 -3.39 -3.20 -8.54
C ASN A 42 -4.61 -3.95 -9.09
N TYR A 43 -4.58 -5.28 -9.12
CA TYR A 43 -5.74 -6.04 -9.58
C TYR A 43 -6.93 -5.94 -8.63
N GLY A 44 -6.72 -5.88 -7.32
CA GLY A 44 -7.82 -5.75 -6.37
C GLY A 44 -8.48 -4.38 -6.39
N ILE A 45 -7.72 -3.31 -6.66
CA ILE A 45 -8.27 -1.96 -6.92
C ILE A 45 -9.15 -1.98 -8.17
N LEU A 46 -8.65 -2.55 -9.26
CA LEU A 46 -9.39 -2.65 -10.52
C LEU A 46 -10.64 -3.53 -10.37
N LEU A 47 -10.53 -4.66 -9.67
CA LEU A 47 -11.65 -5.55 -9.37
C LEU A 47 -12.71 -4.87 -8.50
N TYR A 48 -12.30 -4.05 -7.53
CA TYR A 48 -13.21 -3.28 -6.69
C TYR A 48 -13.94 -2.15 -7.44
N GLY A 49 -13.46 -1.77 -8.64
CA GLY A 49 -13.97 -0.64 -9.40
C GLY A 49 -13.39 0.70 -8.97
N ALA A 50 -12.27 0.71 -8.23
CA ALA A 50 -11.51 1.92 -7.91
C ALA A 50 -10.46 2.21 -8.99
N VAL A 51 -9.89 3.42 -8.97
CA VAL A 51 -8.89 3.88 -9.94
C VAL A 51 -7.49 3.81 -9.33
N GLY A 52 -6.62 2.98 -9.90
CA GLY A 52 -5.23 2.86 -9.46
C GLY A 52 -4.37 4.03 -9.95
N VAL A 53 -3.68 4.70 -9.02
CA VAL A 53 -2.69 5.75 -9.33
C VAL A 53 -1.31 5.19 -8.98
N MET A 54 -0.44 5.02 -9.98
CA MET A 54 0.88 4.44 -9.75
C MET A 54 1.89 5.50 -9.37
N ALA A 55 2.49 5.35 -8.19
CA ALA A 55 3.54 6.22 -7.70
C ALA A 55 4.87 5.47 -7.64
N ASN A 56 5.96 6.14 -8.01
CA ASN A 56 7.29 5.57 -7.91
C ASN A 56 7.83 5.74 -6.47
N PRO A 57 8.25 4.66 -5.78
CA PRO A 57 8.87 4.75 -4.45
C PRO A 57 10.09 5.68 -4.36
N LEU A 58 10.76 5.95 -5.49
CA LEU A 58 11.94 6.82 -5.56
C LEU A 58 11.59 8.31 -5.67
N TYR A 59 10.33 8.68 -5.92
CA TYR A 59 9.93 10.09 -5.95
C TYR A 59 10.22 10.77 -4.64
N THR A 60 10.70 12.01 -4.70
CA THR A 60 10.86 12.87 -3.52
C THR A 60 9.51 13.16 -2.87
N GLU A 61 9.51 13.61 -1.62
CA GLU A 61 8.27 13.94 -0.90
C GLU A 61 7.43 14.99 -1.64
N ARG A 62 8.09 15.98 -2.25
CA ARG A 62 7.44 17.05 -3.01
C ARG A 62 6.78 16.53 -4.30
N GLU A 63 7.46 15.65 -5.03
CA GLU A 63 6.91 15.04 -6.24
C GLU A 63 5.73 14.12 -5.92
N LEU A 64 5.85 13.35 -4.83
CA LEU A 64 4.78 12.48 -4.36
C LEU A 64 3.56 13.29 -3.90
N GLU A 65 3.78 14.36 -3.13
CA GLU A 65 2.72 15.30 -2.74
C GLU A 65 2.00 15.88 -3.97
N HIS A 66 2.76 16.33 -4.97
CA HIS A 66 2.20 16.87 -6.20
C HIS A 66 1.36 15.84 -6.95
N LEU A 67 1.88 14.63 -7.15
CA LEU A 67 1.17 13.53 -7.81
C LEU A 67 -0.15 13.18 -7.10
N LEU A 68 -0.11 13.03 -5.77
CA LEU A 68 -1.29 12.64 -5.00
C LEU A 68 -2.39 13.70 -5.04
N ASN A 69 -2.00 14.97 -5.02
CA ASN A 69 -2.93 16.09 -5.10
C ASN A 69 -3.51 16.28 -6.50
N ASP A 70 -2.68 16.13 -7.53
CA ASP A 70 -3.10 16.21 -8.94
C ASP A 70 -4.06 15.07 -9.31
N ALA A 71 -3.74 13.84 -8.89
CA ALA A 71 -4.58 12.68 -9.11
C ALA A 71 -5.85 12.66 -8.22
N GLY A 72 -5.93 13.54 -7.22
CA GLY A 72 -7.02 13.55 -6.24
C GLY A 72 -7.13 12.24 -5.46
N ALA A 73 -5.99 11.63 -5.11
CA ALA A 73 -5.95 10.37 -4.38
C ALA A 73 -6.45 10.55 -2.95
N GLU A 74 -7.37 9.68 -2.53
CA GLU A 74 -7.95 9.68 -1.18
C GLU A 74 -7.43 8.50 -0.34
N THR A 75 -6.97 7.44 -1.00
CA THR A 75 -6.34 6.27 -0.38
C THR A 75 -4.93 6.09 -0.89
N LEU A 76 -3.98 5.79 0.00
CA LEU A 76 -2.60 5.44 -0.37
C LEU A 76 -2.23 4.06 0.19
N ILE A 77 -1.64 3.21 -0.64
CA ILE A 77 -1.04 1.93 -0.24
C ILE A 77 0.48 2.08 -0.32
N SER A 78 1.19 1.76 0.75
CA SER A 78 2.65 1.94 0.83
C SER A 78 3.32 0.81 1.61
N LEU A 79 4.64 0.66 1.45
CA LEU A 79 5.44 -0.13 2.37
C LEU A 79 5.58 0.57 3.72
N ASP A 80 5.64 -0.22 4.78
CA ASP A 80 5.94 0.18 6.16
C ASP A 80 7.25 0.97 6.29
N ILE A 81 8.30 0.57 5.57
CA ILE A 81 9.61 1.27 5.58
C ILE A 81 9.52 2.72 5.05
N LEU A 82 8.51 3.02 4.23
CA LEU A 82 8.27 4.36 3.68
C LEU A 82 7.33 5.20 4.55
N ALA A 83 6.85 4.66 5.69
CA ALA A 83 5.93 5.36 6.58
C ALA A 83 6.40 6.76 7.02
N PRO A 84 7.69 7.02 7.34
CA PRO A 84 8.14 8.36 7.69
C PRO A 84 7.89 9.38 6.58
N ARG A 85 8.09 8.97 5.31
CA ARG A 85 7.91 9.82 4.14
C ARG A 85 6.44 10.11 3.89
N VAL A 86 5.59 9.08 4.02
CA VAL A 86 4.14 9.24 3.93
C VAL A 86 3.64 10.17 5.03
N GLN A 87 4.17 10.03 6.25
CA GLN A 87 3.78 10.87 7.38
C GLN A 87 4.15 12.35 7.19
N ALA A 88 5.25 12.65 6.50
CA ALA A 88 5.64 14.01 6.17
C ALA A 88 4.69 14.70 5.17
N ILE A 89 4.09 13.94 4.24
CA ILE A 89 3.20 14.47 3.19
C ILE A 89 1.71 14.41 3.54
N LEU A 90 1.32 13.60 4.53
CA LEU A 90 -0.07 13.50 5.00
C LEU A 90 -0.76 14.85 5.23
N PRO A 91 -0.17 15.83 5.96
CA PRO A 91 -0.85 17.10 6.21
C PRO A 91 -1.02 17.97 4.96
N LYS A 92 -0.35 17.64 3.85
CA LYS A 92 -0.35 18.41 2.61
C LYS A 92 -1.14 17.75 1.48
N THR A 93 -1.77 16.61 1.76
CA THR A 93 -2.49 15.82 0.75
C THR A 93 -3.95 15.61 1.15
N LYS A 94 -4.78 15.22 0.18
CA LYS A 94 -6.21 14.90 0.41
C LYS A 94 -6.43 13.45 0.90
N LEU A 95 -5.37 12.78 1.33
CA LEU A 95 -5.43 11.39 1.79
C LEU A 95 -6.31 11.29 3.03
N LYS A 96 -7.35 10.47 2.95
CA LYS A 96 -8.23 10.09 4.06
C LYS A 96 -7.71 8.85 4.78
N ARG A 97 -7.00 7.98 4.05
CA ARG A 97 -6.57 6.67 4.54
C ARG A 97 -5.25 6.24 3.92
N VAL A 98 -4.44 5.58 4.75
CA VAL A 98 -3.17 4.97 4.34
C VAL A 98 -3.15 3.52 4.79
N ILE A 99 -2.86 2.63 3.85
CA ILE A 99 -2.73 1.19 4.07
C ILE A 99 -1.25 0.86 3.95
N PHE A 100 -0.69 0.26 5.00
CA PHE A 100 0.69 -0.22 4.99
C PHE A 100 0.74 -1.73 4.79
N THR A 101 1.66 -2.19 3.94
CA THR A 101 2.01 -3.61 3.80
C THR A 101 3.48 -3.81 4.15
N HIS A 102 3.80 -4.99 4.65
CA HIS A 102 5.15 -5.41 4.95
C HIS A 102 5.74 -6.19 3.76
N LEU A 103 7.06 -6.04 3.59
CA LEU A 103 7.80 -6.77 2.55
C LEU A 103 7.61 -8.30 2.65
N ASN A 104 7.49 -8.81 3.89
CA ASN A 104 7.37 -10.23 4.19
C ASN A 104 5.96 -10.80 4.00
N ASP A 105 4.95 -9.98 3.72
CA ASP A 105 3.55 -10.44 3.69
C ASP A 105 3.31 -11.48 2.57
N LEU A 106 3.90 -11.27 1.40
CA LEU A 106 3.76 -12.16 0.24
C LEU A 106 5.09 -12.71 -0.29
N ILE A 107 6.21 -12.30 0.32
CA ILE A 107 7.55 -12.80 -0.02
C ILE A 107 8.01 -13.69 1.13
N PRO A 108 8.15 -15.02 0.93
CA PRO A 108 8.74 -15.90 1.92
C PRO A 108 10.26 -15.68 1.92
N LEU A 109 10.73 -14.61 2.57
CA LEU A 109 12.16 -14.40 2.79
C LEU A 109 12.64 -15.35 3.88
N PRO A 110 13.71 -16.14 3.66
CA PRO A 110 14.39 -16.83 4.75
C PRO A 110 14.84 -15.80 5.79
N GLU A 111 14.58 -16.03 7.08
CA GLU A 111 14.92 -15.08 8.16
C GLU A 111 16.39 -14.63 8.13
N ALA A 112 17.28 -15.49 7.63
CA ALA A 112 18.72 -15.22 7.45
C ALA A 112 19.03 -14.07 6.47
N MET A 113 18.09 -13.67 5.61
CA MET A 113 18.27 -12.60 4.62
C MET A 113 17.67 -11.26 5.09
N ILE A 114 17.09 -11.21 6.29
CA ILE A 114 16.53 -9.99 6.87
C ILE A 114 17.66 -9.27 7.64
N PRO A 115 18.03 -8.02 7.28
CA PRO A 115 19.07 -7.29 8.00
C PRO A 115 18.70 -7.08 9.48
N PRO A 116 19.65 -7.25 10.42
CA PRO A 116 19.40 -7.01 11.84
C PRO A 116 19.02 -5.54 12.07
N GLY A 117 17.81 -5.31 12.60
CA GLY A 117 17.24 -3.97 12.84
C GLY A 117 15.93 -3.68 12.09
N PHE A 118 15.55 -4.50 11.11
CA PHE A 118 14.32 -4.33 10.31
C PHE A 118 13.02 -4.40 11.17
N PHE A 119 13.03 -5.18 12.26
CA PHE A 119 11.87 -5.33 13.15
C PHE A 119 11.69 -4.19 14.17
N ALA A 120 12.70 -3.35 14.41
CA ALA A 120 12.69 -2.40 15.52
C ALA A 120 11.82 -1.15 15.26
N LEU A 121 11.54 -0.81 13.99
CA LEU A 121 10.74 0.37 13.65
C LEU A 121 9.21 0.14 13.70
N CYS A 122 8.75 -1.12 13.68
CA CYS A 122 7.36 -1.44 13.34
C CYS A 122 6.40 -1.66 14.52
N ARG A 123 6.86 -1.67 15.78
CA ARG A 123 5.97 -1.99 16.93
C ARG A 123 5.26 -0.80 17.58
N THR A 124 5.56 0.43 17.18
CA THR A 124 5.05 1.62 17.88
C THR A 124 4.46 2.66 16.92
N ARG A 125 3.19 2.49 16.56
CA ARG A 125 2.19 3.59 16.48
C ARG A 125 0.80 3.02 16.22
N ARG A 126 -0.14 3.37 17.12
CA ARG A 126 -1.58 3.09 17.00
C ARG A 126 -2.06 3.61 15.64
N GLY A 127 -2.45 2.69 14.74
CA GLY A 127 -2.89 3.01 13.38
C GLY A 127 -2.49 1.95 12.34
N CYS A 128 -1.48 1.13 12.61
CA CYS A 128 -1.17 -0.03 11.77
C CYS A 128 -2.23 -1.12 11.96
N LEU A 129 -3.09 -1.30 10.95
CA LEU A 129 -3.89 -2.52 10.80
C LEU A 129 -2.94 -3.74 10.81
N PRO A 130 -3.37 -4.88 11.37
CA PRO A 130 -2.58 -6.11 11.33
C PRO A 130 -2.27 -6.45 9.88
N SER A 131 -0.98 -6.45 9.56
CA SER A 131 -0.37 -6.65 8.25
C SER A 131 -0.51 -8.10 7.76
N LYS A 132 -1.74 -8.56 7.56
CA LYS A 132 -2.04 -9.83 6.91
C LYS A 132 -3.18 -9.60 5.92
N ILE A 133 -2.81 -9.21 4.71
CA ILE A 133 -3.65 -9.35 3.50
C ILE A 133 -3.83 -10.85 3.21
#